data_AF-A0A139X1L6-F1
#
_entry.id   AF-A0A139X1L6-F1
#
_cell.length_a   1.000
_cell.length_b   1.000
_cell.length_c   1.000
_cell.angle_alpha   90.00
_cell.angle_beta   90.00
_cell.angle_gamma   90.00
#
_symmetry.space_group_name_H-M   'P 1'
#
loop_
_entity.id
_entity.type
_entity.pdbx_description
1 polymer ?
#
loop_
_entity_poly.entity_id
_entity_poly.type
_entity_poly.pdbx_seq_one_letter_code
_entity_poly.pdbx_strand_id
1 'polypeptide(L)'
;MKKYSLELQASLHQQIPTSLVDLYQLPLEEFLQQEQAAEWLQKWWERSQRRWHIDDPVIANFCDGVLLVPMLITLQQHQKQTDKMTDWFSKWNLPVQKVLQEILLCLGWVRMNSGTLILTETGGFLVERALMMGVTASYGPMLARMEQLLFGDAGAVLLHDKDGHESHLERTLNVVASTFQHKRYFSDLDEIIVSIFNRHPIEKQPKYIVNIGCGDLNLTGYV
;
A
#
# COMPACT_ATOMS: atom_id res chain seq x y z
N MET A 1 -36.99 -10.82 3.19
CA MET A 1 -35.78 -11.37 3.86
C MET A 1 -34.90 -11.96 2.76
N LYS A 2 -33.69 -11.42 2.54
CA LYS A 2 -32.76 -12.01 1.57
C LYS A 2 -32.18 -13.29 2.16
N LYS A 3 -32.15 -14.38 1.39
CA LYS A 3 -31.50 -15.64 1.78
C LYS A 3 -30.19 -15.76 1.00
N TYR A 4 -29.14 -16.17 1.69
CA TYR A 4 -27.84 -16.45 1.09
C TYR A 4 -27.66 -17.97 0.99
N SER A 5 -26.98 -18.42 -0.06
CA SER A 5 -26.61 -19.82 -0.29
C SER A 5 -25.13 -19.90 -0.66
N LEU A 6 -24.43 -20.93 -0.19
CA LEU A 6 -23.03 -21.15 -0.53
C LEU A 6 -22.92 -21.74 -1.94
N GLU A 7 -21.99 -21.20 -2.71
CA GLU A 7 -21.51 -21.82 -3.95
C GLU A 7 -20.34 -22.77 -3.66
N LEU A 8 -20.00 -23.64 -4.61
CA LEU A 8 -18.91 -24.60 -4.44
C LEU A 8 -17.57 -23.90 -4.12
N GLN A 9 -17.37 -22.73 -4.73
CA GLN A 9 -16.19 -21.88 -4.55
C GLN A 9 -16.00 -21.43 -3.10
N ALA A 10 -17.05 -21.45 -2.26
CA ALA A 10 -16.92 -21.11 -0.85
C ALA A 10 -15.89 -22.01 -0.16
N SER A 11 -15.77 -23.30 -0.52
CA SER A 11 -14.83 -24.22 0.13
C SER A 11 -13.36 -23.81 0.01
N LEU A 12 -13.01 -22.96 -0.96
CA LEU A 12 -11.65 -22.44 -1.13
C LEU A 12 -11.17 -21.64 0.09
N HIS A 13 -12.09 -21.12 0.92
CA HIS A 13 -11.73 -20.43 2.16
C HIS A 13 -10.88 -21.30 3.10
N GLN A 14 -10.98 -22.63 3.00
CA GLN A 14 -10.25 -23.58 3.85
C GLN A 14 -8.78 -23.70 3.46
N GLN A 15 -8.42 -23.29 2.23
CA GLN A 15 -7.05 -23.31 1.74
C GLN A 15 -6.27 -22.05 2.13
N ILE A 16 -6.97 -20.97 2.55
CA ILE A 16 -6.34 -19.70 2.91
C ILE A 16 -5.65 -19.83 4.28
N PRO A 17 -4.33 -19.63 4.38
CA PRO A 17 -3.63 -19.73 5.65
C PRO A 17 -4.10 -18.66 6.65
N THR A 18 -4.58 -19.09 7.82
CA THR A 18 -5.06 -18.16 8.86
C THR A 18 -3.96 -17.23 9.37
N SER A 19 -2.70 -17.68 9.35
CA SER A 19 -1.53 -16.86 9.70
C SER A 19 -1.33 -15.64 8.80
N LEU A 20 -1.97 -15.55 7.63
CA LEU A 20 -1.87 -14.36 6.76
C LEU A 20 -2.34 -13.08 7.48
N VAL A 21 -3.25 -13.21 8.45
CA VAL A 21 -3.73 -12.09 9.26
C VAL A 21 -2.59 -11.38 9.99
N ASP A 22 -1.56 -12.13 10.41
CA ASP A 22 -0.40 -11.60 11.14
C ASP A 22 0.40 -10.59 10.30
N LEU A 23 0.32 -10.66 8.96
CA LEU A 23 1.01 -9.74 8.06
C LEU A 23 0.40 -8.34 8.05
N TYR A 24 -0.90 -8.21 8.33
CA TYR A 24 -1.61 -6.93 8.27
C TYR A 24 -1.23 -5.96 9.41
N GLN A 25 -0.70 -6.49 10.52
CA GLN A 25 -0.27 -5.69 11.67
C GLN A 25 1.25 -5.57 11.76
N LEU A 26 1.99 -6.17 10.82
CA LEU A 26 3.44 -6.17 10.90
C LEU A 26 3.99 -4.79 10.50
N PRO A 27 4.69 -4.08 11.40
CA PRO A 27 5.43 -2.88 11.03
C PRO A 27 6.64 -3.30 10.18
N LEU A 28 6.42 -3.47 8.88
CA LEU A 28 7.35 -4.21 8.01
C LEU A 28 8.73 -3.56 7.96
N GLU A 29 8.82 -2.22 7.87
CA GLU A 29 10.11 -1.52 7.76
C GLU A 29 10.97 -1.73 9.02
N GLU A 30 10.36 -1.61 10.21
CA GLU A 30 11.00 -1.84 11.50
C GLU A 30 11.32 -3.32 11.73
N PHE A 31 10.40 -4.20 11.35
CA PHE A 31 10.58 -5.65 11.50
C PHE A 31 11.76 -6.15 10.66
N LEU A 32 11.90 -5.66 9.43
CA LEU A 32 12.98 -6.06 8.52
C LEU A 32 14.39 -5.65 9.01
N GLN A 33 14.51 -4.83 10.06
CA GLN A 33 15.80 -4.52 10.68
C GLN A 33 16.26 -5.58 11.70
N GLN A 34 15.37 -6.49 12.10
CA GLN A 34 15.65 -7.53 13.10
C GLN A 34 16.46 -8.69 12.50
N GLU A 35 17.21 -9.42 13.35
CA GLU A 35 18.09 -10.51 12.91
C GLU A 35 17.31 -11.68 12.28
N GLN A 36 16.15 -12.03 12.84
CA GLN A 36 15.31 -13.12 12.37
C GLN A 36 14.50 -12.79 11.11
N ALA A 37 14.52 -11.54 10.65
CA ALA A 37 13.64 -11.08 9.57
C ALA A 37 13.93 -11.77 8.23
N ALA A 38 15.19 -12.13 7.95
CA ALA A 38 15.54 -12.83 6.72
C ALA A 38 14.93 -14.24 6.66
N GLU A 39 15.04 -15.01 7.75
CA GLU A 39 14.44 -16.34 7.84
C GLU A 39 12.91 -16.26 7.77
N TRP A 40 12.32 -15.29 8.47
CA TRP A 40 10.89 -15.04 8.42
C TRP A 40 10.43 -14.72 7.00
N LEU A 41 11.10 -13.80 6.31
CA LEU A 41 10.74 -13.37 4.96
C LEU A 41 10.89 -14.54 3.97
N GLN A 42 11.94 -15.34 4.10
CA GLN A 42 12.15 -16.53 3.29
C GLN A 42 11.00 -17.52 3.45
N LYS A 43 10.51 -17.76 4.68
CA LYS A 43 9.38 -18.66 4.92
C LYS A 43 8.09 -18.20 4.24
N TRP A 44 7.80 -16.90 4.25
CA TRP A 44 6.63 -16.35 3.56
C TRP A 44 6.79 -16.35 2.05
N TRP A 45 8.00 -16.05 1.56
CA TRP A 45 8.30 -16.10 0.14
C TRP A 45 8.16 -17.52 -0.42
N GLU A 46 8.65 -18.52 0.29
CA GLU A 46 8.47 -19.93 -0.08
C GLU A 46 7.00 -20.35 -0.18
N ARG A 47 6.12 -19.78 0.66
CA ARG A 47 4.66 -20.01 0.56
C ARG A 47 4.10 -19.40 -0.72
N SER A 48 4.46 -18.16 -1.02
CA SER A 48 4.13 -17.48 -2.29
C SER A 48 4.59 -18.29 -3.51
N GLN A 49 5.84 -18.79 -3.50
CA GLN A 49 6.38 -19.64 -4.58
C GLN A 49 5.60 -20.93 -4.78
N ARG A 50 5.05 -21.51 -3.70
CA ARG A 50 4.16 -22.68 -3.75
C ARG A 50 2.69 -22.32 -3.99
N ARG A 51 2.41 -21.07 -4.39
CA ARG A 51 1.05 -20.53 -4.62
C ARG A 51 0.15 -20.71 -3.39
N TRP A 52 0.74 -20.64 -2.20
CA TRP A 52 0.08 -20.85 -0.92
C TRP A 52 -0.59 -22.23 -0.76
N HIS A 53 -0.30 -23.18 -1.66
CA HIS A 53 -1.05 -24.42 -1.83
C HIS A 53 -2.55 -24.19 -2.09
N ILE A 54 -2.88 -23.08 -2.77
CA ILE A 54 -4.23 -22.71 -3.16
C ILE A 54 -4.43 -23.05 -4.63
N ASP A 55 -5.50 -23.78 -4.93
CA ASP A 55 -5.81 -24.24 -6.29
C ASP A 55 -6.25 -23.08 -7.19
N ASP A 56 -6.98 -22.12 -6.62
CA ASP A 56 -7.48 -20.97 -7.35
C ASP A 56 -6.39 -19.89 -7.52
N PRO A 57 -6.02 -19.54 -8.76
CA PRO A 57 -4.92 -18.61 -9.00
C PRO A 57 -5.25 -17.17 -8.58
N VAL A 58 -6.52 -16.78 -8.55
CA VAL A 58 -6.93 -15.43 -8.12
C VAL A 58 -6.80 -15.31 -6.61
N ILE A 59 -7.24 -16.31 -5.84
CA ILE A 59 -7.07 -16.31 -4.38
C ILE A 59 -5.59 -16.37 -4.00
N ALA A 60 -4.78 -17.18 -4.69
CA ALA A 60 -3.33 -17.19 -4.48
C ALA A 60 -2.71 -15.80 -4.73
N ASN A 61 -3.14 -15.08 -5.78
CA ASN A 61 -2.68 -13.71 -6.03
C ASN A 61 -3.14 -12.72 -4.95
N PHE A 62 -4.33 -12.90 -4.37
CA PHE A 62 -4.76 -12.09 -3.23
C PHE A 62 -3.85 -12.31 -2.02
N CYS A 63 -3.43 -13.55 -1.76
CA CYS A 63 -2.49 -13.88 -0.70
C CYS A 63 -1.09 -13.27 -0.97
N ASP A 64 -0.60 -13.33 -2.22
CA ASP A 64 0.62 -12.63 -2.63
C ASP A 64 0.53 -11.14 -2.34
N GLY A 65 -0.63 -10.52 -2.59
CA GLY A 65 -0.88 -9.11 -2.31
C GLY A 65 -0.68 -8.72 -0.85
N VAL A 66 -1.03 -9.59 0.10
CA VAL A 66 -0.84 -9.31 1.54
C VAL A 66 0.65 -9.15 1.88
N LEU A 67 1.52 -9.93 1.24
CA LEU A 67 2.97 -9.86 1.45
C LEU A 67 3.62 -8.75 0.61
N LEU A 68 3.29 -8.69 -0.68
CA LEU A 68 4.02 -7.89 -1.66
C LEU A 68 3.61 -6.42 -1.67
N VAL A 69 2.37 -6.07 -1.30
CA VAL A 69 1.91 -4.67 -1.32
C VAL A 69 2.67 -3.82 -0.29
N PRO A 70 2.79 -4.22 0.99
CA PRO A 70 3.59 -3.47 1.95
C PRO A 70 5.06 -3.35 1.52
N MET A 71 5.65 -4.44 1.01
CA MET A 71 7.03 -4.44 0.49
C MET A 71 7.23 -3.42 -0.64
N LEU A 72 6.30 -3.39 -1.60
CA LEU A 72 6.37 -2.50 -2.76
C LEU A 72 6.19 -1.03 -2.35
N ILE A 73 5.31 -0.75 -1.38
CA ILE A 73 5.14 0.61 -0.82
C ILE A 73 6.43 1.06 -0.14
N THR A 74 7.05 0.21 0.70
CA THR A 74 8.31 0.53 1.36
C THR A 74 9.43 0.77 0.34
N LEU A 75 9.56 -0.08 -0.68
CA LEU A 75 10.55 0.13 -1.75
C LEU A 75 10.36 1.46 -2.48
N GLN A 76 9.12 1.87 -2.77
CA GLN A 76 8.87 3.19 -3.37
C GLN A 76 9.29 4.33 -2.44
N GLN A 77 9.03 4.23 -1.14
CA GLN A 77 9.43 5.27 -0.19
C GLN A 77 10.96 5.47 -0.17
N HIS A 78 11.73 4.38 -0.30
CA HIS A 78 13.18 4.46 -0.45
C HIS A 78 13.61 5.00 -1.82
N GLN A 79 12.94 4.60 -2.90
CA GLN A 79 13.21 5.14 -4.23
C GLN A 79 13.08 6.66 -4.30
N LYS A 80 12.13 7.25 -3.56
CA LYS A 80 11.97 8.71 -3.48
C LYS A 80 13.12 9.42 -2.75
N GLN A 81 13.90 8.70 -1.95
CA GLN A 81 15.04 9.25 -1.20
C GLN A 81 16.34 9.20 -2.01
N THR A 82 16.44 8.28 -2.99
CA THR A 82 17.66 8.05 -3.77
C THR A 82 17.36 7.32 -5.09
N ASP A 83 17.96 7.81 -6.16
CA ASP A 83 17.87 7.19 -7.49
C ASP A 83 18.71 5.90 -7.61
N LYS A 84 19.64 5.67 -6.67
CA LYS A 84 20.50 4.48 -6.68
C LYS A 84 19.80 3.31 -6.02
N MET A 85 19.51 2.29 -6.82
CA MET A 85 18.83 1.07 -6.34
C MET A 85 19.59 0.34 -5.22
N THR A 86 20.93 0.43 -5.20
CA THR A 86 21.74 -0.14 -4.10
C THR A 86 21.37 0.43 -2.74
N ASP A 87 20.95 1.70 -2.72
CA ASP A 87 20.69 2.43 -1.49
C ASP A 87 19.25 2.14 -0.99
N TRP A 88 18.38 1.58 -1.83
CA TRP A 88 17.00 1.22 -1.46
C TRP A 88 16.96 0.19 -0.33
N PHE A 89 17.97 -0.67 -0.26
CA PHE A 89 18.06 -1.76 0.71
C PHE A 89 18.98 -1.43 1.88
N SER A 90 19.62 -0.26 1.88
CA SER A 90 20.72 0.09 2.80
C SER A 90 20.33 0.11 4.27
N LYS A 91 19.04 0.26 4.59
CA LYS A 91 18.53 0.21 5.97
C LYS A 91 18.47 -1.20 6.55
N TRP A 92 18.49 -2.24 5.73
CA TRP A 92 18.36 -3.63 6.19
C TRP A 92 19.69 -4.37 6.17
N ASN A 93 19.81 -5.38 7.03
CA ASN A 93 21.00 -6.22 7.09
C ASN A 93 21.18 -7.07 5.82
N LEU A 94 22.42 -7.48 5.53
CA LEU A 94 22.76 -8.19 4.29
C LEU A 94 21.91 -9.45 4.02
N PRO A 95 21.58 -10.31 5.02
CA PRO A 95 20.65 -11.42 4.81
C PRO A 95 19.28 -10.98 4.27
N VAL A 96 18.65 -9.97 4.87
CA VAL A 96 17.35 -9.45 4.41
C VAL A 96 17.46 -8.87 3.00
N GLN A 97 18.52 -8.12 2.70
CA GLN A 97 18.74 -7.56 1.36
C GLN A 97 18.79 -8.67 0.30
N LYS A 98 19.47 -9.78 0.57
CA LYS A 98 19.58 -10.91 -0.37
C LYS A 98 18.21 -11.52 -0.67
N VAL A 99 17.41 -11.78 0.36
CA VAL A 99 16.07 -12.35 0.19
C VAL A 99 15.17 -11.39 -0.60
N LEU A 100 15.18 -10.09 -0.27
CA LEU A 100 14.41 -9.08 -1.01
C LEU A 100 14.82 -9.01 -2.48
N GLN A 101 16.12 -9.00 -2.76
CA GLN A 101 16.64 -8.99 -4.14
C GLN A 101 16.26 -10.25 -4.91
N GLU A 102 16.30 -11.41 -4.26
CA GLU A 102 15.84 -12.69 -4.84
C GLU A 102 14.35 -12.64 -5.19
N ILE A 103 13.51 -12.16 -4.27
CA ILE A 103 12.06 -11.97 -4.51
C ILE A 103 11.84 -11.11 -5.75
N LEU A 104 12.50 -9.94 -5.81
CA LEU A 104 12.34 -9.00 -6.92
C LEU A 104 12.83 -9.59 -8.26
N LEU A 105 13.91 -10.37 -8.24
CA LEU A 105 14.44 -11.07 -9.41
C LEU A 105 13.46 -12.14 -9.90
N CYS A 106 12.96 -12.98 -8.99
CA CYS A 106 11.98 -14.03 -9.31
C CYS A 106 10.66 -13.46 -9.83
N LEU A 107 10.21 -12.33 -9.29
CA LEU A 107 9.02 -11.62 -9.79
C LEU A 107 9.28 -10.89 -11.12
N GLY A 108 10.53 -10.83 -11.59
CA GLY A 108 10.90 -10.12 -12.82
C GLY A 108 10.77 -8.59 -12.71
N TRP A 109 10.73 -8.04 -11.50
CA TRP A 109 10.65 -6.59 -11.28
C TRP A 109 12.03 -5.93 -11.44
N VAL A 110 13.08 -6.73 -11.28
CA VAL A 110 14.47 -6.30 -11.45
C VAL A 110 15.22 -7.32 -12.29
N ARG A 111 16.36 -6.91 -12.84
CA ARG A 111 17.28 -7.79 -13.55
C ARG A 111 18.72 -7.41 -13.28
N MET A 112 19.64 -8.35 -13.48
CA MET A 112 21.08 -8.08 -13.43
C MET A 112 21.55 -7.46 -14.74
N ASN A 113 22.32 -6.38 -14.64
CA ASN A 113 23.03 -5.75 -15.76
C ASN A 113 24.46 -5.42 -15.32
N SER A 114 25.47 -6.05 -15.93
CA SER A 114 26.89 -5.81 -15.61
C SER A 114 27.22 -5.88 -14.10
N GLY A 115 26.58 -6.79 -13.37
CA GLY A 115 26.78 -6.98 -11.93
C GLY A 115 25.97 -6.06 -11.02
N THR A 116 25.10 -5.20 -11.55
CA THR A 116 24.18 -4.35 -10.76
C THR A 116 22.72 -4.70 -11.02
N LEU A 117 21.87 -4.47 -10.02
CA LEU A 117 20.42 -4.61 -10.16
C LEU A 117 19.83 -3.34 -10.80
N ILE A 118 18.98 -3.54 -11.79
CA ILE A 118 18.20 -2.48 -12.43
C ILE A 118 16.73 -2.88 -12.51
N LEU A 119 15.83 -1.90 -12.46
CA LEU A 119 14.40 -2.13 -12.69
C LEU A 119 14.14 -2.63 -14.11
N THR A 120 13.18 -3.55 -14.24
CA THR A 120 12.53 -3.84 -15.51
C THR A 120 11.42 -2.81 -15.77
N GLU A 121 10.83 -2.81 -16.96
CA GLU A 121 9.66 -1.99 -17.26
C GLU A 121 8.50 -2.27 -16.28
N THR A 122 8.22 -3.56 -16.04
CA THR A 122 7.20 -4.00 -15.08
C THR A 122 7.51 -3.52 -13.66
N GLY A 123 8.76 -3.70 -13.20
CA GLY A 123 9.15 -3.25 -11.86
C GLY A 123 9.07 -1.73 -11.70
N GLY A 124 9.54 -0.99 -12.69
CA GLY A 124 9.43 0.47 -12.71
C GLY A 124 7.97 0.93 -12.67
N PHE A 125 7.11 0.32 -13.48
CA PHE A 125 5.68 0.61 -13.50
C PHE A 125 5.02 0.40 -12.14
N LEU A 126 5.34 -0.71 -11.45
CA LEU A 126 4.80 -1.07 -10.15
C LEU A 126 5.31 -0.16 -9.03
N VAL A 127 6.61 0.13 -8.99
CA VAL A 127 7.20 1.02 -7.97
C VAL A 127 6.62 2.44 -8.10
N GLU A 128 6.56 2.98 -9.32
CA GLU A 128 6.00 4.32 -9.58
C GLU A 128 4.54 4.43 -9.06
N ARG A 129 3.78 3.33 -9.16
CA ARG A 129 2.35 3.28 -8.80
C ARG A 129 2.05 2.63 -7.46
N ALA A 130 3.07 2.28 -6.67
CA ALA A 130 2.89 1.55 -5.41
C ALA A 130 1.83 2.21 -4.48
N LEU A 131 1.85 3.53 -4.37
CA LEU A 131 0.90 4.31 -3.55
C LEU A 131 -0.56 4.26 -4.03
N MET A 132 -0.85 3.78 -5.24
CA MET A 132 -2.23 3.48 -5.64
C MET A 132 -2.87 2.42 -4.74
N MET A 133 -2.06 1.53 -4.15
CA MET A 133 -2.52 0.54 -3.17
C MET A 133 -2.43 1.04 -1.72
N GLY A 134 -1.81 2.20 -1.49
CA GLY A 134 -1.49 2.70 -0.15
C GLY A 134 -2.71 3.04 0.70
N VAL A 135 -3.79 3.57 0.10
CA VAL A 135 -5.04 3.80 0.85
C VAL A 135 -5.61 2.48 1.34
N THR A 136 -5.71 1.46 0.48
CA THR A 136 -6.17 0.12 0.88
C THR A 136 -5.26 -0.51 1.93
N ALA A 137 -3.94 -0.45 1.73
CA ALA A 137 -2.95 -0.99 2.67
C ALA A 137 -3.01 -0.29 4.04
N SER A 138 -3.33 1.01 4.08
CA SER A 138 -3.43 1.75 5.34
C SER A 138 -4.50 1.22 6.29
N TYR A 139 -5.50 0.49 5.80
CA TYR A 139 -6.53 -0.14 6.65
C TYR A 139 -6.11 -1.50 7.23
N GLY A 140 -4.85 -1.91 7.08
CA GLY A 140 -4.32 -3.14 7.68
C GLY A 140 -4.71 -3.37 9.14
N PRO A 141 -4.59 -2.37 10.04
CA PRO A 141 -4.99 -2.51 11.45
C PRO A 141 -6.48 -2.83 11.66
N MET A 142 -7.38 -2.32 10.81
CA MET A 142 -8.80 -2.67 10.82
C MET A 142 -9.03 -4.07 10.26
N LEU A 143 -8.41 -4.39 9.11
CA LEU A 143 -8.57 -5.67 8.43
C LEU A 143 -8.08 -6.84 9.30
N ALA A 144 -7.02 -6.64 10.06
CA ALA A 144 -6.53 -7.63 11.02
C ALA A 144 -7.52 -7.93 12.17
N ARG A 145 -8.49 -7.03 12.41
CA ARG A 145 -9.52 -7.16 13.45
C ARG A 145 -10.90 -7.46 12.87
N MET A 146 -10.96 -8.04 11.66
CA MET A 146 -12.22 -8.33 10.96
C MET A 146 -13.18 -9.20 11.79
N GLU A 147 -12.67 -10.18 12.55
CA GLU A 147 -13.52 -11.01 13.42
C GLU A 147 -14.26 -10.18 14.48
N GLN A 148 -13.55 -9.26 15.14
CA GLN A 148 -14.13 -8.35 16.12
C GLN A 148 -15.12 -7.37 15.46
N LEU A 149 -14.86 -6.95 14.22
CA LEU A 149 -15.75 -6.07 13.46
C LEU A 149 -17.07 -6.75 13.08
N LEU A 150 -17.03 -8.03 12.69
CA LEU A 150 -18.18 -8.78 12.20
C LEU A 150 -19.00 -9.43 13.31
N PHE A 151 -18.34 -9.91 14.37
CA PHE A 151 -18.95 -10.77 15.39
C PHE A 151 -18.78 -10.25 16.82
N GLY A 152 -17.96 -9.22 17.03
CA GLY A 152 -17.67 -8.64 18.34
C GLY A 152 -18.15 -7.20 18.48
N ASP A 153 -17.41 -6.41 19.26
CA ASP A 153 -17.64 -4.97 19.40
C ASP A 153 -16.92 -4.20 18.29
N ALA A 154 -17.66 -3.86 17.24
CA ALA A 154 -17.18 -3.00 16.16
C ALA A 154 -16.72 -1.62 16.65
N GLY A 155 -17.33 -1.08 17.70
CA GLY A 155 -16.95 0.20 18.28
C GLY A 155 -15.52 0.18 18.76
N ALA A 156 -15.11 -0.88 19.46
CA ALA A 156 -13.75 -1.07 19.95
C ALA A 156 -12.68 -1.13 18.83
N VAL A 157 -13.05 -1.55 17.61
CA VAL A 157 -12.14 -1.51 16.45
C VAL A 157 -11.92 -0.08 15.97
N LEU A 158 -12.97 0.74 16.02
CA LEU A 158 -13.00 2.11 15.48
C LEU A 158 -12.62 3.19 16.49
N LEU A 159 -12.29 2.81 17.73
CA LEU A 159 -11.85 3.76 18.76
C LEU A 159 -10.52 4.43 18.41
N HIS A 160 -10.37 5.63 18.95
CA HIS A 160 -9.08 6.31 19.00
C HIS A 160 -8.22 5.74 20.13
N ASP A 161 -6.90 5.75 19.97
CA ASP A 161 -5.97 5.44 21.04
C ASP A 161 -5.99 6.53 22.12
N LYS A 162 -5.19 6.33 23.17
CA LYS A 162 -5.04 7.25 24.30
C LYS A 162 -4.62 8.68 23.92
N ASP A 163 -3.98 8.84 22.76
CA ASP A 163 -3.46 10.10 22.24
C ASP A 163 -4.42 10.74 21.21
N GLY A 164 -5.58 10.11 20.97
CA GLY A 164 -6.54 10.55 19.94
C GLY A 164 -6.21 10.03 18.54
N HIS A 165 -5.24 9.14 18.42
CA HIS A 165 -4.84 8.32 17.28
C HIS A 165 -5.95 7.44 16.69
N GLU A 166 -6.30 7.51 15.41
CA GLU A 166 -7.17 6.47 14.84
C GLU A 166 -6.44 5.12 14.80
N SER A 167 -6.84 4.18 15.66
CA SER A 167 -6.19 2.87 15.77
C SER A 167 -6.50 1.90 14.62
N HIS A 168 -7.49 2.23 13.78
CA HIS A 168 -8.01 1.35 12.73
C HIS A 168 -7.31 1.55 11.38
N LEU A 169 -6.49 2.60 11.23
CA LEU A 169 -5.69 2.80 10.03
C LEU A 169 -4.31 3.40 10.34
N GLU A 170 -3.36 3.11 9.47
CA GLU A 170 -2.09 3.83 9.39
C GLU A 170 -2.32 5.20 8.76
N ARG A 171 -2.64 6.19 9.60
CA ARG A 171 -3.05 7.55 9.17
C ARG A 171 -1.99 8.23 8.29
N THR A 172 -0.71 8.08 8.61
CA THR A 172 0.38 8.66 7.79
C THR A 172 0.38 8.09 6.38
N LEU A 173 0.31 6.76 6.24
CA LEU A 173 0.25 6.11 4.92
C LEU A 173 -1.04 6.51 4.17
N ASN A 174 -2.17 6.58 4.86
CA ASN A 174 -3.45 6.96 4.27
C ASN A 174 -3.41 8.37 3.68
N VAL A 175 -2.85 9.36 4.40
CA VAL A 175 -2.71 10.74 3.92
C VAL A 175 -1.75 10.83 2.73
N VAL A 176 -0.58 10.17 2.82
CA VAL A 176 0.40 10.18 1.71
C VAL A 176 -0.17 9.53 0.46
N ALA A 177 -0.85 8.39 0.60
CA ALA A 177 -1.42 7.65 -0.52
C ALA A 177 -2.63 8.36 -1.14
N SER A 178 -3.56 8.88 -0.31
CA SER A 178 -4.71 9.63 -0.82
C SER A 178 -4.27 10.92 -1.50
N THR A 179 -3.25 11.62 -0.97
CA THR A 179 -2.64 12.78 -1.65
C THR A 179 -2.08 12.39 -3.03
N PHE A 180 -1.36 11.27 -3.12
CA PHE A 180 -0.86 10.78 -4.40
C PHE A 180 -1.99 10.49 -5.40
N GLN A 181 -3.08 9.87 -4.95
CA GLN A 181 -4.24 9.57 -5.80
C GLN A 181 -5.00 10.84 -6.21
N HIS A 182 -5.21 11.78 -5.28
CA HIS A 182 -5.97 13.01 -5.53
C HIS A 182 -5.26 13.98 -6.47
N LYS A 183 -3.92 13.98 -6.53
CA LYS A 183 -3.16 14.81 -7.48
C LYS A 183 -3.63 14.68 -8.93
N ARG A 184 -4.09 13.49 -9.34
CA ARG A 184 -4.64 13.28 -10.68
C ARG A 184 -5.93 14.05 -10.92
N TYR A 185 -6.77 14.21 -9.92
CA TYR A 185 -8.01 14.99 -10.05
C TYR A 185 -7.74 16.50 -9.93
N PHE A 186 -6.63 16.89 -9.31
CA PHE A 186 -6.26 18.30 -9.20
C PHE A 186 -5.85 18.89 -10.55
N SER A 187 -5.18 18.14 -11.44
CA SER A 187 -4.89 18.62 -12.80
C SER A 187 -6.17 18.93 -13.58
N ASP A 188 -7.25 18.21 -13.32
CA ASP A 188 -8.54 18.46 -13.99
C ASP A 188 -9.22 19.75 -13.44
N LEU A 189 -8.87 20.18 -12.23
CA LEU A 189 -9.35 21.44 -11.67
C LEU A 189 -8.69 22.67 -12.32
N ASP A 190 -7.46 22.54 -12.82
CA ASP A 190 -6.71 23.66 -13.40
C ASP A 190 -7.50 24.35 -14.51
N GLU A 191 -8.08 23.57 -15.44
CA GLU A 191 -8.89 24.11 -16.54
C GLU A 191 -10.14 24.84 -16.04
N ILE A 192 -10.77 24.33 -14.98
CA ILE A 192 -11.97 24.93 -14.38
C ILE A 192 -11.61 26.26 -13.71
N ILE A 193 -10.52 26.31 -12.94
CA ILE A 193 -10.04 27.52 -12.28
C ILE A 193 -9.67 28.57 -13.34
N VAL A 194 -8.89 28.20 -14.35
CA VAL A 194 -8.54 29.09 -15.47
C VAL A 194 -9.79 29.61 -16.17
N SER A 195 -10.78 28.75 -16.45
CA SER A 195 -12.05 29.16 -17.06
C SER A 195 -12.82 30.18 -16.23
N ILE A 196 -12.79 30.08 -14.90
CA ILE A 196 -13.48 31.01 -14.00
C ILE A 196 -12.77 32.36 -13.99
N PHE A 197 -11.44 32.36 -13.83
CA PHE A 197 -10.63 33.59 -13.69
C PHE A 197 -10.25 34.25 -15.03
N ASN A 198 -10.57 33.63 -16.17
CA ASN A 198 -10.52 34.28 -17.49
C ASN A 198 -11.83 34.96 -17.90
N ARG A 199 -12.90 34.90 -17.10
CA ARG A 199 -14.20 35.51 -17.47
C ARG A 199 -14.18 37.02 -17.31
N HIS A 200 -14.71 37.71 -18.32
CA HIS A 200 -15.03 39.14 -18.21
C HIS A 200 -16.50 39.36 -17.85
N PRO A 201 -16.82 40.42 -17.08
CA PRO A 201 -15.88 41.43 -16.59
C PRO A 201 -15.22 41.01 -15.24
N ILE A 202 -13.98 41.48 -15.00
CA ILE A 202 -13.10 41.00 -13.90
C ILE A 202 -13.74 41.22 -12.52
N GLU A 203 -14.46 42.32 -12.33
CA GLU A 203 -15.10 42.68 -11.06
C GLU A 203 -16.19 41.70 -10.60
N LYS A 204 -16.65 40.79 -11.48
CA LYS A 204 -17.61 39.73 -11.15
C LYS A 204 -16.96 38.39 -10.81
N GLN A 205 -15.63 38.28 -10.90
CA GLN A 205 -14.93 37.05 -10.54
C GLN A 205 -14.95 36.80 -9.02
N PRO A 206 -14.78 35.55 -8.57
CA PRO A 206 -14.70 35.24 -7.14
C PRO A 206 -13.52 35.97 -6.49
N LYS A 207 -13.75 36.57 -5.32
CA LYS A 207 -12.68 37.21 -4.52
C LYS A 207 -11.95 36.24 -3.59
N TYR A 208 -12.57 35.10 -3.30
CA TYR A 208 -12.07 34.10 -2.37
C TYR A 208 -12.35 32.71 -2.92
N ILE A 209 -11.39 31.81 -2.73
CA ILE A 209 -11.57 30.37 -2.92
C ILE A 209 -11.53 29.76 -1.52
N VAL A 210 -12.60 29.07 -1.14
CA VAL A 210 -12.70 28.43 0.19
C VAL A 210 -12.63 26.92 0.00
N ASN A 211 -11.53 26.32 0.47
CA ASN A 211 -11.36 24.87 0.48
C ASN A 211 -11.67 24.32 1.88
N ILE A 212 -12.81 23.64 2.03
CA ILE A 212 -13.24 23.04 3.30
C ILE A 212 -12.65 21.63 3.39
N GLY A 213 -12.03 21.29 4.54
CA GLY A 213 -11.36 20.00 4.72
C GLY A 213 -9.99 19.95 4.03
N CYS A 214 -9.27 21.07 3.99
CA CYS A 214 -8.01 21.22 3.27
C CYS A 214 -6.89 20.28 3.76
N GLY A 215 -6.93 19.79 5.01
CA GLY A 215 -5.86 18.97 5.58
C GLY A 215 -4.48 19.59 5.34
N ASP A 216 -3.46 18.74 5.12
CA ASP A 216 -2.16 19.15 4.55
C ASP A 216 -2.17 19.11 3.01
N LEU A 217 -3.34 18.88 2.38
CA LEU A 217 -3.46 18.81 0.93
C LEU A 217 -3.13 20.17 0.35
N ASN A 218 -2.01 20.21 -0.37
CA ASN A 218 -1.48 21.41 -0.99
C ASN A 218 -2.29 21.85 -2.23
N LEU A 219 -3.62 21.71 -2.22
CA LEU A 219 -4.50 22.18 -3.31
C LEU A 219 -4.28 23.68 -3.57
N THR A 220 -4.05 24.45 -2.51
CA THR A 220 -3.75 25.88 -2.57
C THR A 220 -2.32 26.21 -2.97
N GLY A 221 -1.40 25.24 -2.95
CA GLY A 221 -0.05 25.40 -3.50
C GLY A 221 0.03 25.11 -5.01
N TYR A 222 -1.06 24.64 -5.61
CA TYR A 222 -1.23 24.43 -7.05
C TYR A 222 -1.92 25.61 -7.76
N VAL A 223 -2.54 26.54 -7.02
CA VAL A 223 -3.24 27.74 -7.54
C VAL A 223 -2.36 28.97 -7.44
#